data_AF-A0A959QVP5-F1
#
_entry.id   AF-A0A959QVP5-F1
#
_cell.length_a   1.000
_cell.length_b   1.000
_cell.length_c   1.000
_cell.angle_alpha   90.00
_cell.angle_beta   90.00
_cell.angle_gamma   90.00
#
_symmetry.space_group_name_H-M   'P 1'
#
loop_
_entity.id
_entity.type
_entity.pdbx_description
1 polymer ?
#
loop_
_entity_poly.entity_id
_entity_poly.type
_entity_poly.pdbx_seq_one_letter_code
_entity_poly.pdbx_strand_id
1 'polypeptide(L)'
;MKRIALILLLATIAIFSNTQSASANFVRGGVIEYKWLSDSTYIFYLKIYGSCFFLGRPTQVDVCFKGTCSNINISTVFNEYTGTLPTGKANGDEYRVTCKE
;
A
#
# COMPACT_ATOMS: atom_id res chain seq x y z
N MET A 1 10.51 -44.25 -22.72
CA MET A 1 11.51 -43.50 -21.91
C MET A 1 11.81 -42.11 -22.49
N LYS A 2 12.20 -41.96 -23.77
CA LYS A 2 12.53 -40.64 -24.38
C LYS A 2 11.43 -39.57 -24.29
N ARG A 3 10.15 -39.94 -24.43
CA ARG A 3 9.01 -39.01 -24.32
C ARG A 3 8.77 -38.50 -22.90
N ILE A 4 9.01 -39.34 -21.88
CA ILE A 4 8.87 -38.96 -20.47
C ILE A 4 9.98 -38.00 -20.06
N ALA A 5 11.21 -38.25 -20.53
CA ALA A 5 12.34 -37.34 -20.32
C ALA A 5 12.10 -35.96 -20.96
N LEU A 6 11.50 -35.92 -22.16
CA LEU A 6 11.13 -34.66 -22.82
C LEU A 6 10.08 -33.87 -22.02
N ILE A 7 9.05 -34.55 -21.51
CA ILE A 7 7.98 -33.92 -20.70
C ILE A 7 8.55 -33.37 -19.39
N LEU A 8 9.45 -34.11 -18.72
CA LEU A 8 10.12 -33.66 -17.50
C LEU A 8 11.00 -32.42 -17.77
N LEU A 9 11.72 -32.40 -18.89
CA LEU A 9 12.56 -31.26 -19.28
C LEU A 9 11.71 -30.00 -19.58
N LEU A 10 10.58 -30.17 -20.26
CA LEU A 10 9.65 -29.06 -20.55
C LEU A 10 9.01 -28.53 -19.26
N ALA A 11 8.65 -29.42 -18.33
CA ALA A 11 8.08 -29.04 -17.04
C ALA A 11 9.07 -28.25 -16.18
N THR A 12 10.35 -28.63 -16.14
CA THR A 12 11.35 -27.87 -15.38
C THR A 12 11.57 -26.47 -15.96
N ILE A 13 11.67 -26.35 -17.29
CA ILE A 13 11.83 -25.04 -17.95
C ILE A 13 10.63 -24.11 -17.67
N ALA A 14 9.41 -24.65 -17.64
CA ALA A 14 8.20 -23.89 -17.33
C ALA A 14 8.16 -23.36 -15.89
N ILE A 15 8.76 -24.07 -14.92
CA ILE A 15 8.80 -23.65 -13.52
C ILE A 15 9.83 -22.51 -13.33
N PHE A 16 10.97 -22.57 -14.00
CA PHE A 16 12.03 -21.56 -13.85
C PHE A 16 11.85 -20.29 -14.69
N SER A 17 10.89 -20.25 -15.60
CA SER A 17 10.66 -19.08 -16.48
C SER A 17 9.88 -17.94 -15.81
N ASN A 18 9.27 -18.16 -14.65
CA ASN A 18 8.60 -17.10 -13.87
C ASN A 18 9.59 -16.34 -12.99
N THR A 19 10.46 -15.54 -13.60
CA THR A 19 11.30 -14.55 -12.89
C THR A 19 10.53 -13.25 -12.67
N GLN A 20 9.36 -13.34 -12.02
CA GLN A 20 8.73 -12.12 -11.52
C GLN A 20 9.55 -11.65 -10.32
N SER A 21 10.27 -10.54 -10.49
CA SER A 21 10.95 -9.88 -9.37
C SER A 21 9.90 -9.41 -8.37
N ALA A 22 9.70 -10.16 -7.31
CA ALA A 22 8.89 -9.73 -6.18
C ALA A 22 9.62 -8.56 -5.51
N SER A 23 9.10 -7.35 -5.71
CA SER A 23 9.55 -6.16 -5.01
C SER A 23 8.55 -5.83 -3.91
N ALA A 24 9.05 -5.61 -2.70
CA ALA A 24 8.22 -5.20 -1.59
C ALA A 24 8.34 -3.68 -1.42
N ASN A 25 7.22 -2.98 -1.52
CA ASN A 25 7.15 -1.58 -1.13
C ASN A 25 7.06 -1.49 0.41
N PHE A 26 8.15 -1.04 1.03
CA PHE A 26 8.18 -0.85 2.47
C PHE A 26 7.63 0.52 2.86
N VAL A 27 6.48 0.51 3.51
CA VAL A 27 5.95 1.66 4.25
C VAL A 27 6.72 1.78 5.56
N ARG A 28 7.35 2.93 5.80
CA ARG A 28 8.12 3.19 7.03
C ARG A 28 7.19 3.54 8.20
N GLY A 29 6.01 4.05 7.91
CA GLY A 29 4.96 4.30 8.89
C GLY A 29 3.72 4.90 8.27
N GLY A 30 2.67 5.04 9.08
CA GLY A 30 1.45 5.73 8.68
C GLY A 30 0.81 6.42 9.87
N VAL A 31 0.06 7.48 9.59
CA VAL A 31 -0.71 8.23 10.58
C VAL A 31 -2.14 8.34 10.07
N ILE A 32 -3.09 8.01 10.93
CA ILE A 32 -4.51 8.28 10.70
C ILE A 32 -4.84 9.63 11.34
N GLU A 33 -5.30 10.56 10.52
CA GLU A 33 -5.85 11.84 10.97
C GLU A 33 -7.34 11.85 10.76
N TYR A 34 -8.06 12.59 11.59
CA TYR A 34 -9.49 12.78 11.41
C TYR A 34 -9.88 14.23 11.63
N LYS A 35 -10.93 14.64 10.93
CA LYS A 35 -11.56 15.94 11.08
C LYS A 35 -13.04 15.75 11.30
N TRP A 36 -13.55 16.32 12.37
CA TRP A 36 -14.98 16.45 12.60
C TRP A 36 -15.60 17.46 11.62
N LEU A 37 -16.71 17.09 10.98
CA LEU A 37 -17.43 17.97 10.06
C LEU A 37 -18.63 18.62 10.76
N SER A 38 -19.56 17.78 11.19
CA SER A 38 -20.79 18.12 11.89
C SER A 38 -21.34 16.85 12.53
N ASP A 39 -22.17 17.01 13.57
CA ASP A 39 -22.86 15.90 14.25
C ASP A 39 -21.91 14.75 14.65
N SER A 40 -22.25 13.50 14.30
CA SER A 40 -21.38 12.32 14.48
C SER A 40 -20.59 11.97 13.21
N THR A 41 -20.39 12.94 12.31
CA THR A 41 -19.74 12.73 11.01
C THR A 41 -18.30 13.23 11.02
N TYR A 42 -17.39 12.34 10.61
CA TYR A 42 -15.96 12.56 10.57
C TYR A 42 -15.42 12.22 9.18
N ILE A 43 -14.42 12.98 8.71
CA ILE A 43 -13.56 12.57 7.60
C ILE A 43 -12.28 12.01 8.19
N PHE A 44 -11.84 10.87 7.67
CA PHE A 44 -10.56 10.25 8.01
C PHE A 44 -9.58 10.38 6.84
N TYR A 45 -8.32 10.64 7.15
CA TYR A 45 -7.22 10.69 6.21
C TYR A 45 -6.14 9.71 6.65
N LEU A 46 -5.63 8.91 5.72
CA LEU A 46 -4.49 8.05 5.95
C LEU A 46 -3.26 8.69 5.30
N LYS A 47 -2.30 9.11 6.11
CA LYS A 47 -0.98 9.57 5.66
C LYS A 47 -0.02 8.40 5.70
N ILE A 48 0.65 8.12 4.58
CA ILE A 48 1.60 7.02 4.45
C ILE A 48 2.98 7.61 4.18
N TYR A 49 3.97 7.18 4.97
CA TYR A 49 5.35 7.59 4.80
C TYR A 49 6.11 6.44 4.14
N GLY A 50 6.49 6.66 2.87
CA GLY A 50 7.34 5.74 2.13
C GLY A 50 8.74 5.63 2.73
N SER A 51 9.42 4.52 2.46
CA SER A 51 10.87 4.40 2.67
C SER A 51 11.65 5.07 1.52
N CYS A 52 12.98 5.13 1.63
CA CYS A 52 13.83 5.70 0.58
C CYS A 52 13.80 4.92 -0.74
N PHE A 53 13.42 3.65 -0.70
CA PHE A 53 13.30 2.77 -1.86
C PHE A 53 11.82 2.53 -2.22
N PHE A 54 10.95 3.51 -1.95
CA PHE A 54 9.53 3.37 -2.24
C PHE A 54 9.31 3.37 -3.75
N LEU A 55 8.93 2.22 -4.31
CA LEU A 55 8.88 2.00 -5.76
C LEU A 55 7.60 2.57 -6.42
N GLY A 56 6.75 3.25 -5.63
CA GLY A 56 5.57 3.95 -6.13
C GLY A 56 4.56 4.22 -5.02
N ARG A 57 3.83 5.34 -5.14
CA ARG A 57 2.75 5.67 -4.21
C ARG A 57 1.53 4.77 -4.46
N PRO A 58 0.89 4.23 -3.42
CA PRO A 58 -0.36 3.51 -3.58
C PRO A 58 -1.45 4.50 -4.00
N THR A 59 -2.22 4.15 -5.03
CA THR A 59 -3.41 4.91 -5.44
C THR A 59 -4.62 4.56 -4.58
N GLN A 60 -4.59 3.40 -3.92
CA GLN A 60 -5.64 2.88 -3.05
C GLN A 60 -5.02 2.08 -1.90
N VAL A 61 -5.65 2.12 -0.73
CA VAL A 61 -5.26 1.32 0.44
C VAL A 61 -6.51 0.76 1.13
N ASP A 62 -6.51 -0.56 1.33
CA ASP A 62 -7.56 -1.24 2.09
C ASP A 62 -7.38 -0.97 3.59
N VAL A 63 -8.41 -0.43 4.22
CA VAL A 63 -8.42 -0.07 5.64
C VAL A 63 -9.54 -0.83 6.35
N CYS A 64 -9.20 -1.39 7.51
CA CYS A 64 -10.16 -2.06 8.39
C CYS A 64 -10.27 -1.33 9.72
N PHE A 65 -11.46 -0.83 10.03
CA PHE A 65 -11.81 -0.24 11.31
C PHE A 65 -12.42 -1.29 12.20
N LYS A 66 -11.86 -1.46 13.40
CA LYS A 66 -12.38 -2.34 14.43
C LYS A 66 -12.97 -1.52 15.57
N GLY A 67 -14.28 -1.63 15.76
CA GLY A 67 -14.99 -1.06 16.90
C GLY A 67 -14.62 -1.82 18.16
N THR A 68 -13.90 -1.16 19.06
CA THR A 68 -13.46 -1.75 20.34
C THR A 68 -14.63 -2.01 21.30
N CYS A 69 -15.71 -1.24 21.19
CA CYS A 69 -16.87 -1.33 22.09
C CYS A 69 -17.97 -2.29 21.59
N SER A 70 -18.05 -2.57 20.29
CA SER A 70 -19.21 -3.25 19.67
C SER A 70 -18.86 -4.47 18.80
N ASN A 71 -17.59 -4.87 18.73
CA ASN A 71 -17.10 -5.95 17.85
C ASN A 71 -17.44 -5.78 16.36
N ILE A 72 -17.80 -4.57 15.94
CA ILE A 72 -18.07 -4.24 14.54
C ILE A 72 -16.73 -4.10 13.81
N ASN A 73 -16.60 -4.74 12.64
CA ASN A 73 -15.50 -4.52 11.72
C ASN A 73 -16.03 -3.88 10.44
N ILE A 74 -15.44 -2.76 10.04
CA ILE A 74 -15.80 -2.04 8.80
C ILE A 74 -14.56 -2.02 7.93
N SER A 75 -14.62 -2.65 6.76
CA SER A 75 -13.56 -2.57 5.76
C SER A 75 -13.96 -1.57 4.68
N THR A 76 -13.03 -0.73 4.26
CA THR A 76 -13.25 0.26 3.21
C THR A 76 -11.95 0.57 2.48
N VAL A 77 -12.06 1.11 1.26
CA VAL A 77 -10.92 1.47 0.43
C VAL A 77 -10.69 2.96 0.51
N PHE A 78 -9.48 3.33 0.94
CA PHE A 78 -9.03 4.72 0.94
C PHE A 78 -8.40 5.00 -0.41
N ASN A 79 -9.06 5.84 -1.21
CA ASN A 79 -8.48 6.33 -2.45
C ASN A 79 -7.50 7.47 -2.16
N GLU A 80 -6.56 7.64 -3.06
CA GLU A 80 -5.64 8.76 -3.02
C GLU A 80 -6.38 10.11 -2.96
N TYR A 81 -5.98 10.95 -2.01
CA TYR A 81 -6.51 12.30 -1.89
C TYR A 81 -5.93 13.21 -2.98
N THR A 82 -6.82 13.78 -3.80
CA THR A 82 -6.48 14.69 -4.91
C THR A 82 -6.63 16.17 -4.56
N GLY A 83 -7.12 16.48 -3.35
CA GLY A 83 -7.27 17.86 -2.87
C GLY A 83 -5.96 18.45 -2.33
N THR A 84 -6.00 19.73 -1.98
CA THR A 84 -4.87 20.43 -1.36
C THR A 84 -4.75 20.04 0.11
N LEU A 85 -3.55 19.66 0.55
CA LEU A 85 -3.32 19.36 1.97
C LEU A 85 -3.52 20.64 2.80
N PRO A 86 -3.93 20.53 4.09
CA PRO A 86 -4.07 21.70 4.98
C PRO A 86 -2.78 22.53 5.12
N THR A 87 -1.63 21.92 4.83
CA THR A 87 -0.31 22.55 4.82
C THR A 87 -0.04 23.37 3.54
N GLY A 88 -0.97 23.43 2.59
CA GLY A 88 -0.79 24.04 1.26
C GLY A 88 0.11 23.24 0.32
N LYS A 89 0.63 22.10 0.79
CA LYS A 89 1.54 21.22 0.07
C LYS A 89 0.80 20.22 -0.81
N ALA A 90 1.48 19.73 -1.85
CA ALA A 90 0.93 18.67 -2.68
C ALA A 90 0.99 17.32 -1.94
N ASN A 91 0.03 16.45 -2.23
CA ASN A 91 0.09 15.07 -1.77
C ASN A 91 1.29 14.36 -2.45
N GLY A 92 2.18 13.80 -1.64
CA GLY A 92 3.45 13.20 -2.10
C GLY A 92 4.68 14.09 -1.94
N ASP A 93 4.55 15.31 -1.39
CA ASP A 93 5.72 16.13 -1.05
C ASP A 93 6.62 15.40 -0.04
N GLU A 94 7.94 15.54 -0.21
CA GLU A 94 8.93 14.87 0.64
C GLU A 94 8.72 15.19 2.13
N TYR A 95 8.47 14.14 2.91
CA TYR A 95 8.49 14.21 4.37
C TYR A 95 9.93 14.00 4.84
N ARG A 96 10.51 15.02 5.47
CA ARG A 96 11.91 15.12 5.93
C ARG A 96 12.49 13.78 6.42
N VAL A 97 13.13 13.04 5.53
CA VAL A 97 14.11 12.01 5.87
C VAL A 97 15.17 12.04 4.77
N THR A 98 16.40 12.38 5.16
CA THR A 98 17.57 12.28 4.27
C THR A 98 17.76 10.82 3.93
N CYS A 99 17.35 10.43 2.73
CA CYS A 99 17.78 9.18 2.13
C CYS A 99 19.25 9.35 1.79
N LYS A 100 20.13 8.97 2.73
CA LYS A 100 21.54 8.85 2.42
C LYS A 100 21.71 7.59 1.57
N GLU A 101 22.23 7.79 0.37
CA GLU A 101 22.74 6.76 -0.52
C GLU A 101 23.74 5.84 0.20
#